data_AF-A0A351C5L6-F1
#
_entry.id   AF-A0A351C5L6-F1
#
_cell.length_a   1.000
_cell.length_b   1.000
_cell.length_c   1.000
_cell.angle_alpha   90.00
_cell.angle_beta   90.00
_cell.angle_gamma   90.00
#
_symmetry.space_group_name_H-M   'P 1'
#
loop_
_entity.id
_entity.type
_entity.pdbx_description
1 polymer ?
#
loop_
_entity_poly.entity_id
_entity_poly.type
_entity_poly.pdbx_seq_one_letter_code
_entity_poly.pdbx_strand_id
1 'polypeptide(L)'
;MWVFMLPLPYRTPKQDVWNHSSAPVLTKLVDSGDVASFGLLRHEIGDQYNMNWWLEAEDNLSFYAAWSKLAKELQANHMDDVQQLMDATIRHKDSLVDAY
;
A
#
# COMPACT_ATOMS: atom_id res chain seq x y z
N MET A 1 -11.43 4.33 10.09
CA MET A 1 -10.11 3.72 9.78
C MET A 1 -10.32 2.41 9.02
N TRP A 2 -9.93 2.38 7.76
CA TRP A 2 -9.92 1.16 6.94
C TRP A 2 -8.47 0.76 6.66
N VAL A 3 -8.09 -0.45 7.03
CA VAL A 3 -6.71 -0.94 6.87
C VAL A 3 -6.67 -1.86 5.66
N PHE A 4 -5.85 -1.53 4.67
CA PHE A 4 -5.63 -2.40 3.51
C PHE A 4 -4.23 -3.00 3.59
N MET A 5 -4.16 -4.24 4.06
CA MET A 5 -2.90 -4.94 4.26
C MET A 5 -2.38 -5.48 2.92
N LEU A 6 -1.49 -4.71 2.28
CA LEU A 6 -0.53 -5.26 1.33
C LEU A 6 0.76 -5.54 2.08
N PRO A 7 1.05 -6.80 2.41
CA PRO A 7 2.25 -7.17 3.13
C PRO A 7 3.46 -7.02 2.21
N LEU A 8 4.36 -6.10 2.58
CA LEU A 8 5.53 -5.74 1.79
C LEU A 8 6.84 -6.05 2.52
N PRO A 9 7.89 -6.46 1.79
CA PRO A 9 9.13 -6.81 2.41
C PRO A 9 9.96 -5.67 3.03
N TYR A 10 10.50 -5.89 4.24
CA TYR A 10 11.23 -4.94 5.10
C TYR A 10 12.47 -4.28 4.46
N ARG A 11 13.18 -4.99 3.56
CA ARG A 11 14.43 -4.52 2.91
C ARG A 11 14.46 -4.89 1.43
N THR A 12 13.54 -4.32 0.66
CA THR A 12 13.46 -4.58 -0.79
C THR A 12 13.06 -3.32 -1.54
N PRO A 13 13.19 -3.31 -2.89
CA PRO A 13 12.71 -2.26 -3.81
C PRO A 13 11.29 -1.72 -3.57
N LYS A 14 10.51 -2.33 -2.66
CA LYS A 14 9.10 -2.06 -2.40
C LYS A 14 8.86 -0.96 -1.36
N GLN A 15 9.83 -0.69 -0.47
CA GLN A 15 9.80 0.57 0.28
C GLN A 15 10.09 1.76 -0.65
N ASP A 16 10.90 1.53 -1.69
CA ASP A 16 11.13 2.53 -2.73
C ASP A 16 9.87 2.74 -3.57
N VAL A 17 9.12 1.68 -3.92
CA VAL A 17 7.78 1.81 -4.53
C VAL A 17 6.84 2.66 -3.67
N TRP A 18 6.78 2.42 -2.36
CA TRP A 18 5.97 3.26 -1.46
C TRP A 18 6.40 4.73 -1.52
N ASN A 19 7.69 5.01 -1.37
CA ASN A 19 8.21 6.37 -1.32
C ASN A 19 8.12 7.08 -2.69
N HIS A 20 8.28 6.36 -3.79
CA HIS A 20 8.41 6.91 -5.14
C HIS A 20 7.07 7.09 -5.85
N SER A 21 6.13 6.16 -5.71
CA SER A 21 4.86 6.21 -6.43
C SER A 21 3.65 6.36 -5.50
N SER A 22 3.50 5.49 -4.51
CA SER A 22 2.23 5.41 -3.77
C SER A 22 2.04 6.54 -2.76
N ALA A 23 3.04 6.86 -1.94
CA ALA A 23 2.97 7.95 -0.96
C ALA A 23 2.77 9.34 -1.62
N PRO A 24 3.44 9.69 -2.74
CA PRO A 24 3.18 10.94 -3.44
C PRO A 24 1.73 11.06 -3.96
N VAL A 25 1.17 10.00 -4.53
CA VAL A 25 -0.23 10.01 -4.99
C VAL A 25 -1.18 10.15 -3.82
N LEU A 26 -0.95 9.41 -2.73
CA LEU A 26 -1.75 9.50 -1.51
C LEU A 26 -1.65 10.89 -0.84
N THR A 27 -0.49 11.54 -0.89
CA THR A 27 -0.31 12.92 -0.41
C THR A 27 -1.21 13.88 -1.18
N LYS A 28 -1.25 13.77 -2.52
CA LYS A 28 -2.17 14.59 -3.34
C LYS A 28 -3.63 14.36 -2.98
N LEU A 29 -4.01 13.12 -2.65
CA LEU A 29 -5.38 12.78 -2.24
C LEU A 29 -5.72 13.31 -0.83
N VAL A 30 -4.72 13.46 0.06
CA VAL A 30 -4.91 14.17 1.33
C VAL A 30 -5.05 15.67 1.09
N ASP A 31 -4.19 16.25 0.27
CA ASP A 31 -4.22 17.68 -0.06
C ASP A 31 -5.54 18.09 -0.76
N SER A 32 -6.17 17.19 -1.51
CA SER A 32 -7.48 17.39 -2.14
C SER A 32 -8.68 17.14 -1.21
N GLY A 33 -8.45 16.59 -0.02
CA GLY A 33 -9.50 16.17 0.91
C GLY A 33 -10.23 14.88 0.52
N ASP A 34 -9.73 14.13 -0.47
CA ASP A 34 -10.29 12.82 -0.85
C ASP A 34 -10.02 11.75 0.21
N VAL A 35 -8.98 11.94 1.02
CA VAL A 35 -8.52 11.04 2.07
C VAL A 35 -8.16 11.88 3.29
N ALA A 36 -8.48 11.44 4.50
CA ALA A 36 -8.12 12.15 5.73
C ALA A 36 -6.64 11.97 6.07
N SER A 37 -6.13 10.73 6.00
CA SER A 37 -4.73 10.42 6.26
C SER A 37 -4.33 9.05 5.70
N PHE A 38 -3.03 8.77 5.61
CA PHE A 38 -2.51 7.48 5.17
C PHE A 38 -1.17 7.16 5.84
N GLY A 39 -0.75 5.91 5.76
CA GLY A 39 0.59 5.57 6.22
C GLY A 39 0.94 4.09 6.11
N LEU A 40 2.02 3.76 6.82
CA LEU A 40 2.54 2.41 6.94
C LEU A 40 2.41 1.92 8.38
N LEU A 41 2.02 0.65 8.53
CA LEU A 41 2.18 -0.12 9.74
C LEU A 41 3.28 -1.15 9.51
N ARG A 42 4.12 -1.38 10.52
CA ARG A 42 5.05 -2.51 10.54
C ARG A 42 4.61 -3.45 11.64
N HIS A 43 4.68 -4.75 11.39
CA HIS A 43 4.43 -5.77 12.39
C HIS A 43 5.69 -6.60 12.62
N GLU A 44 5.85 -7.14 13.83
CA GLU A 44 7.06 -7.90 14.20
C GLU A 44 7.04 -9.35 13.69
N ILE A 45 5.91 -9.78 13.11
CA ILE A 45 5.63 -11.13 12.65
C ILE A 45 5.48 -11.07 11.12
N GLY A 46 5.66 -12.17 10.38
CA GLY A 46 5.42 -12.21 8.92
C GLY A 46 6.65 -12.16 8.01
N ASP A 47 7.79 -12.72 8.46
CA ASP A 47 9.04 -12.83 7.69
C ASP A 47 9.45 -11.48 7.07
N GLN A 48 10.03 -11.51 5.88
CA GLN A 48 10.34 -10.37 5.07
C GLN A 48 9.11 -9.48 4.88
N TYR A 49 7.88 -10.01 4.73
CA TYR A 49 6.65 -9.30 4.36
C TYR A 49 5.90 -8.62 5.52
N ASN A 50 6.59 -7.76 6.25
CA ASN A 50 6.12 -7.23 7.53
C ASN A 50 5.59 -5.78 7.52
N MET A 51 5.28 -5.22 6.35
CA MET A 51 4.80 -3.84 6.20
C MET A 51 3.41 -3.81 5.57
N ASN A 52 2.48 -3.07 6.16
CA ASN A 52 1.10 -2.91 5.69
C ASN A 52 0.78 -1.44 5.42
N TRP A 53 -0.09 -1.18 4.44
CA TRP A 53 -0.57 0.16 4.14
C TRP A 53 -1.87 0.42 4.88
N TRP A 54 -2.14 1.68 5.21
CA TRP A 54 -3.44 2.06 5.71
C TRP A 54 -3.87 3.38 5.11
N LEU A 55 -5.18 3.52 4.95
CA LEU A 55 -5.82 4.67 4.32
C LEU A 55 -7.06 5.03 5.14
N GLU A 56 -7.12 6.26 5.61
CA GLU A 56 -8.25 6.77 6.35
C GLU A 56 -9.10 7.69 5.47
N ALA A 57 -10.38 7.35 5.33
CA ALA A 57 -11.38 8.22 4.70
C ALA A 57 -12.58 8.37 5.65
N GLU A 58 -13.39 9.40 5.42
CA GLU A 58 -14.57 9.74 6.23
C GLU A 58 -15.60 8.60 6.26
N ASP A 59 -15.86 8.00 5.10
CA ASP A 59 -16.79 6.90 4.95
C ASP A 59 -16.33 5.90 3.87
N ASN A 60 -17.11 4.84 3.68
CA ASN A 60 -16.77 3.76 2.75
C ASN A 60 -16.80 4.21 1.28
N LEU A 61 -17.72 5.11 0.92
CA LEU A 61 -17.84 5.58 -0.46
C LEU A 61 -16.63 6.44 -0.83
N SER A 62 -16.24 7.32 0.08
CA SER A 62 -15.04 8.15 -0.02
C SER A 62 -13.78 7.29 -0.08
N PHE A 63 -13.70 6.24 0.75
CA PHE A 63 -12.62 5.26 0.67
C PHE A 63 -12.53 4.60 -0.73
N TYR A 64 -13.64 4.05 -1.25
CA TYR A 64 -13.62 3.38 -2.56
C TYR A 64 -13.32 4.35 -3.71
N ALA A 65 -13.81 5.59 -3.63
CA ALA A 65 -13.52 6.63 -4.62
C ALA A 65 -12.03 6.98 -4.62
N ALA A 66 -11.44 7.24 -3.45
CA ALA A 66 -10.02 7.51 -3.30
C ALA A 66 -9.15 6.33 -3.74
N TRP A 67 -9.55 5.10 -3.37
CA TRP A 67 -8.88 3.88 -3.79
C TRP A 67 -8.89 3.72 -5.32
N SER A 68 -10.01 4.01 -5.97
CA SER A 68 -10.11 3.98 -7.43
C SER A 68 -9.22 5.04 -8.09
N LYS A 69 -9.15 6.25 -7.52
CA LYS A 69 -8.26 7.32 -7.99
C LYS A 69 -6.79 6.91 -7.89
N LEU A 70 -6.38 6.39 -6.73
CA LEU A 70 -5.04 5.85 -6.51
C LEU A 70 -4.69 4.77 -7.54
N ALA A 71 -5.55 3.76 -7.69
CA ALA A 71 -5.32 2.66 -8.62
C ALA A 71 -5.17 3.14 -10.07
N LYS A 72 -6.01 4.09 -10.51
CA LYS A 72 -5.92 4.67 -11.87
C LYS A 72 -4.63 5.45 -12.08
N GLU A 73 -4.23 6.27 -11.12
CA GLU A 73 -3.00 7.07 -11.20
C GLU A 73 -1.76 6.18 -11.25
N LEU A 74 -1.71 5.14 -10.40
CA LEU A 74 -0.61 4.18 -10.40
C LEU A 74 -0.59 3.35 -11.67
N GLN A 75 -1.74 2.90 -12.19
CA GLN A 75 -1.81 2.17 -13.45
C GLN A 75 -1.36 3.03 -14.64
N ALA A 76 -1.69 4.32 -14.65
CA ALA A 76 -1.33 5.21 -15.74
C ALA A 76 0.14 5.62 -15.74
N ASN A 77 0.73 5.84 -14.56
CA ASN A 77 2.05 6.50 -14.44
C ASN A 77 3.13 5.63 -13.78
N HIS A 78 2.75 4.55 -13.10
CA HIS A 78 3.64 3.73 -12.27
C HIS A 78 3.38 2.23 -12.45
N MET A 79 3.06 1.78 -13.67
CA MET A 79 2.65 0.40 -13.93
C MET A 79 3.71 -0.64 -13.54
N ASP A 80 5.00 -0.32 -13.66
CA ASP A 80 6.10 -1.20 -13.23
C ASP A 80 6.09 -1.40 -11.70
N ASP A 81 5.80 -0.35 -10.95
CA ASP A 81 5.66 -0.41 -9.49
C ASP A 81 4.41 -1.21 -9.09
N VAL A 82 3.31 -1.03 -9.82
CA VAL A 82 2.08 -1.83 -9.65
C VAL A 82 2.39 -3.31 -9.87
N GLN A 83 3.12 -3.66 -10.92
CA GLN A 83 3.49 -5.05 -11.18
C GLN A 83 4.36 -5.62 -10.06
N GLN A 84 5.32 -4.85 -9.55
CA GLN A 84 6.15 -5.27 -8.41
C GLN A 84 5.33 -5.50 -7.13
N LEU A 85 4.32 -4.66 -6.86
CA LEU A 85 3.39 -4.84 -5.74
C LEU A 85 2.50 -6.07 -5.93
N MET A 86 1.99 -6.32 -7.14
CA MET A 86 1.19 -7.51 -7.44
C MET A 86 2.02 -8.79 -7.27
N ASP A 87 3.24 -8.81 -7.81
CA ASP A 87 4.17 -9.92 -7.63
C ASP A 87 4.56 -10.12 -6.16
N ALA A 88 4.62 -9.04 -5.37
CA ALA A 88 4.82 -9.13 -3.92
C ALA A 88 3.64 -9.81 -3.24
N THR A 89 2.43 -9.38 -3.59
CA THR A 89 1.17 -9.86 -3.01
C THR A 89 0.94 -11.33 -3.33
N ILE A 90 1.20 -11.76 -4.57
CA ILE A 90 1.09 -13.17 -4.98
C ILE A 90 2.11 -14.05 -4.25
N ARG A 91 3.32 -13.54 -4.03
CA ARG A 91 4.37 -14.26 -3.29
C ARG A 91 4.16 -14.23 -1.78
N HIS A 92 3.34 -13.31 -1.27
CA HIS A 92 2.99 -13.30 0.14
C HIS A 92 2.20 -14.56 0.46
N LYS A 93 2.87 -15.49 1.13
CA LYS A 93 2.20 -16.56 1.86
C LYS A 93 1.96 -15.99 3.25
N ASP A 94 0.73 -16.05 3.75
CA ASP A 94 0.41 -15.79 5.16
C ASP A 94 1.13 -16.83 6.05
N SER A 95 2.45 -16.73 6.17
CA SER A 95 3.25 -17.55 7.06
C SER A 95 3.47 -16.76 8.34
N LEU A 96 2.82 -17.23 9.42
CA LEU A 96 2.95 -16.66 10.76
C LEU A 96 4.33 -16.89 11.40
N VAL A 97 5.16 -17.73 10.77
CA VAL A 97 6.50 -18.13 11.22
C VAL A 97 7.39 -18.32 10.01
N ASP A 98 8.64 -17.85 10.11
CA ASP A 98 9.68 -18.16 9.11
C ASP A 98 9.74 -19.67 8.94
N ALA A 99 9.48 -20.15 7.73
CA ALA A 99 9.78 -21.53 7.39
C ALA A 99 11.31 -21.65 7.28
N TYR A 100 11.93 -22.12 8.36
CA TYR A 100 13.35 -22.48 8.45
C TYR A 100 13.79 -23.39 7.30
#